data_AF-A0A395LHI3-F1
#
_entry.id   AF-A0A395LHI3-F1
#
_cell.length_a   1.000
_cell.length_b   1.000
_cell.length_c   1.000
_cell.angle_alpha   90.00
_cell.angle_beta   90.00
_cell.angle_gamma   90.00
#
_symmetry.space_group_name_H-M   'P 1'
#
loop_
_entity.id
_entity.type
_entity.pdbx_description
1 polymer ?
#
loop_
_entity_poly.entity_id
_entity_poly.type
_entity_poly.pdbx_seq_one_letter_code
_entity_poly.pdbx_strand_id
1 'polypeptide(L)'
;MGITPQSLYAAFVSKADLYREALERYRQEEGAAAGRNLNSEGHVVDAIARLLRISAHEFSLPGRPKGCMISTAVLTCAVENDAIARHVTALRDQTLAALEARLRRGIEEGELREHTDAGGLARFIGAILQGMTVQAQDGAGEADLLPIAEFAIAEVARHRQAAA
;
A
#
# COMPACT_ATOMS: atom_id res chain seq x y z
N MET A 1 3.93 -19.57 15.48
CA MET A 1 3.57 -20.78 14.71
C MET A 1 3.37 -22.00 15.58
N GLY A 2 4.09 -22.18 16.71
CA GLY A 2 3.85 -23.31 17.62
C GLY A 2 4.24 -24.68 17.04
N ILE A 3 5.10 -24.69 16.01
CA ILE A 3 5.58 -25.90 15.33
C ILE A 3 7.07 -26.11 15.61
N THR A 4 7.54 -27.34 15.42
CA THR A 4 8.97 -27.68 15.54
C THR A 4 9.75 -27.16 14.32
N PRO A 5 11.07 -26.93 14.44
CA PRO A 5 11.92 -26.63 13.30
C PRO A 5 11.85 -27.71 12.22
N GLN A 6 11.76 -28.99 12.60
CA GLN A 6 11.63 -30.09 11.66
C GLN A 6 10.34 -29.98 10.83
N SER A 7 9.20 -29.68 11.46
CA SER A 7 7.94 -29.45 10.75
C SER A 7 7.99 -28.21 9.85
N LEU A 8 8.69 -27.15 10.27
CA LEU A 8 8.87 -25.95 9.46
C LEU A 8 9.67 -26.25 8.19
N TYR A 9 10.82 -26.91 8.31
CA TYR A 9 11.66 -27.23 7.16
C TYR A 9 11.13 -28.40 6.32
N ALA A 10 10.19 -29.19 6.84
CA ALA A 10 9.41 -30.14 6.03
C ALA A 10 8.38 -29.44 5.14
N ALA A 11 7.85 -28.29 5.58
CA ALA A 11 6.85 -27.52 4.83
C ALA A 11 7.48 -26.46 3.90
N PHE A 12 8.60 -25.87 4.29
CA PHE A 12 9.26 -24.78 3.57
C PHE A 12 10.73 -25.09 3.31
N VAL A 13 11.17 -24.86 2.07
CA VAL A 13 12.55 -25.09 1.64
C VAL A 13 13.55 -24.24 2.43
N SER A 14 13.19 -22.99 2.75
CA SER A 14 14.01 -22.09 3.55
C SER A 14 13.18 -21.02 4.26
N LYS A 15 13.82 -20.30 5.20
CA LYS A 15 13.21 -19.10 5.83
C LYS A 15 12.86 -18.03 4.81
N ALA A 16 13.68 -17.87 3.76
CA ALA A 16 13.41 -16.91 2.68
C ALA A 16 12.17 -17.32 1.87
N ASP A 17 11.98 -18.63 1.65
CA ASP A 17 10.81 -19.16 0.96
C ASP A 17 9.53 -19.01 1.79
N LEU A 18 9.59 -19.36 3.08
CA LEU A 18 8.51 -19.10 4.02
C LEU A 18 8.10 -17.62 4.02
N TYR A 19 9.07 -16.70 4.07
CA TYR A 19 8.76 -15.27 4.07
C TYR A 19 8.13 -14.80 2.75
N ARG A 20 8.59 -15.34 1.61
CA ARG A 20 7.98 -15.05 0.30
C ARG A 20 6.53 -15.54 0.24
N GLU A 21 6.26 -16.76 0.69
CA GLU A 21 4.91 -17.31 0.74
C GLU A 21 4.00 -16.52 1.69
N ALA A 22 4.52 -16.07 2.83
CA ALA A 22 3.79 -15.20 3.74
C ALA A 22 3.41 -13.85 3.10
N LEU A 23 4.34 -13.24 2.35
CA LEU A 23 4.08 -12.00 1.61
C LEU A 23 3.03 -12.20 0.51
N GLU A 24 3.11 -13.30 -0.25
CA GLU A 24 2.13 -13.59 -1.30
C GLU A 24 0.74 -13.85 -0.71
N ARG A 25 0.67 -14.62 0.39
CA ARG A 25 -0.59 -14.82 1.12
C ARG A 25 -1.18 -13.49 1.59
N TYR A 26 -0.36 -12.65 2.25
CA TYR A 26 -0.79 -11.33 2.70
C TYR A 26 -1.32 -10.48 1.55
N ARG A 27 -0.65 -10.51 0.39
CA ARG A 27 -1.09 -9.80 -0.83
C ARG A 27 -2.44 -10.31 -1.34
N GLN A 28 -2.67 -11.61 -1.31
CA GLN A 28 -3.93 -12.20 -1.79
C GLN A 28 -5.12 -11.93 -0.86
N GLU A 29 -4.88 -11.86 0.46
CA GLU A 29 -5.92 -11.61 1.46
C GLU A 29 -6.18 -10.10 1.63
N GLU A 30 -5.16 -9.37 2.11
CA GLU A 30 -5.25 -7.95 2.48
C GLU A 30 -5.03 -7.03 1.27
N GLY A 31 -4.06 -7.35 0.42
CA GLY A 31 -3.77 -6.57 -0.80
C GLY A 31 -4.93 -6.58 -1.81
N ALA A 32 -5.72 -7.65 -1.84
CA ALA A 32 -6.90 -7.73 -2.67
C ALA A 32 -8.01 -6.77 -2.21
N ALA A 33 -8.13 -6.47 -0.91
CA ALA A 33 -9.08 -5.49 -0.41
C ALA A 33 -8.72 -4.06 -0.82
N ALA A 34 -7.45 -3.67 -0.65
CA ALA A 34 -6.94 -2.38 -1.09
C ALA A 34 -7.07 -2.20 -2.63
N GLY A 35 -6.72 -3.23 -3.41
CA GLY A 35 -6.84 -3.22 -4.87
C GLY A 35 -8.29 -3.15 -5.37
N ARG A 36 -9.24 -3.79 -4.68
CA ARG A 36 -10.68 -3.67 -4.98
C ARG A 36 -11.20 -2.25 -4.73
N ASN A 37 -10.76 -1.60 -3.65
CA ASN A 37 -11.15 -0.22 -3.35
C ASN A 37 -10.60 0.79 -4.37
N LEU A 38 -9.38 0.56 -4.89
CA LEU A 38 -8.79 1.44 -5.89
C LEU A 38 -9.50 1.37 -7.25
N ASN A 39 -10.03 0.20 -7.61
CA ASN A 39 -10.71 -0.05 -8.87
C ASN A 39 -12.24 -0.02 -8.77
N SER A 40 -12.81 0.37 -7.64
CA SER A 40 -14.26 0.50 -7.51
C SER A 40 -14.79 1.57 -8.46
N GLU A 41 -16.05 1.42 -8.87
CA GLU A 41 -16.76 2.42 -9.67
C GLU A 41 -16.79 3.79 -8.96
N GLY A 42 -16.73 4.85 -9.76
CA GLY A 42 -16.79 6.23 -9.29
C GLY A 42 -15.48 7.02 -9.48
N HIS A 43 -15.57 8.31 -9.13
CA HIS A 43 -14.54 9.31 -9.41
C HIS A 43 -13.20 8.95 -8.75
N VAL A 44 -12.10 9.11 -9.48
CA VAL A 44 -10.75 8.70 -9.03
C VAL A 44 -10.34 9.29 -7.70
N VAL A 45 -10.59 10.59 -7.50
CA VAL A 45 -10.30 11.25 -6.22
C VAL A 45 -11.06 10.61 -5.06
N ASP A 46 -12.31 10.19 -5.27
CA ASP A 46 -13.10 9.54 -4.22
C ASP A 46 -12.58 8.12 -3.93
N ALA A 47 -12.13 7.40 -4.96
CA ALA A 47 -11.48 6.10 -4.80
C ALA A 47 -10.17 6.21 -4.00
N ILE A 48 -9.31 7.19 -4.33
CA ILE A 48 -8.07 7.46 -3.59
C ILE A 48 -8.37 7.92 -2.16
N ALA A 49 -9.39 8.75 -1.96
CA ALA A 49 -9.79 9.20 -0.63
C ALA A 49 -10.27 8.04 0.25
N ARG A 50 -11.05 7.13 -0.33
CA ARG A 50 -11.48 5.91 0.35
C ARG A 50 -10.29 5.04 0.72
N LEU A 51 -9.34 4.83 -0.20
CA LEU A 51 -8.12 4.08 0.06
C LEU A 51 -7.33 4.66 1.25
N LEU A 52 -7.10 5.97 1.27
CA LEU A 52 -6.32 6.65 2.31
C LEU A 52 -7.00 6.57 3.68
N ARG A 53 -8.32 6.80 3.76
CA ARG A 53 -9.09 6.70 5.01
C ARG A 53 -9.13 5.29 5.56
N ILE A 54 -9.42 4.30 4.71
CA ILE A 54 -9.41 2.89 5.11
C ILE A 54 -8.01 2.50 5.61
N SER A 55 -6.96 2.98 4.95
CA SER A 55 -5.58 2.68 5.38
C SER A 55 -5.28 3.28 6.77
N ALA A 56 -5.67 4.52 7.04
CA ALA A 56 -5.50 5.13 8.36
C ALA A 56 -6.20 4.34 9.48
N HIS A 57 -7.40 3.84 9.21
CA HIS A 57 -8.15 2.97 10.12
C HIS A 57 -7.48 1.59 10.29
N GLU A 58 -7.29 0.86 9.19
CA GLU A 58 -6.79 -0.53 9.23
C GLU A 58 -5.37 -0.62 9.81
N PHE A 59 -4.50 0.35 9.51
CA PHE A 59 -3.12 0.33 10.00
C PHE A 59 -3.04 0.49 11.52
N SER A 60 -4.05 1.10 12.13
CA SER A 60 -4.09 1.40 13.57
C SER A 60 -5.08 0.53 14.35
N LEU A 61 -5.78 -0.42 13.73
CA LEU A 61 -6.76 -1.31 14.37
C LEU A 61 -6.19 -2.03 15.60
N PRO A 62 -6.85 -1.97 16.77
CA PRO A 62 -6.48 -2.76 17.94
C PRO A 62 -6.58 -4.26 17.70
N GLY A 63 -5.67 -5.05 18.28
CA GLY A 63 -5.69 -6.51 18.15
C GLY A 63 -5.25 -7.07 16.80
N ARG A 64 -4.81 -6.21 15.87
CA ARG A 64 -4.20 -6.59 14.58
C ARG A 64 -2.75 -6.09 14.48
N PRO A 65 -1.90 -6.73 13.66
CA PRO A 65 -0.60 -6.17 13.30
C PRO A 65 -0.76 -4.76 12.72
N LYS A 66 0.11 -3.83 13.14
CA LYS A 66 0.05 -2.43 12.70
C LYS A 66 0.64 -2.26 11.31
N GLY A 67 -0.06 -1.48 10.48
CA GLY A 67 0.41 -1.06 9.16
C GLY A 67 0.34 -2.14 8.07
N CYS A 68 0.95 -1.84 6.91
CA CYS A 68 1.03 -2.76 5.77
C CYS A 68 2.34 -3.57 5.78
N MET A 69 2.23 -4.90 5.68
CA MET A 69 3.40 -5.79 5.65
C MET A 69 4.32 -5.49 4.45
N ILE A 70 3.78 -5.13 3.29
CA ILE A 70 4.56 -4.84 2.08
C ILE A 70 5.30 -3.49 2.20
N SER A 71 4.66 -2.48 2.81
CA SER A 71 5.21 -1.12 2.93
C SER A 71 6.48 -1.07 3.78
N THR A 72 6.59 -1.93 4.80
CA THR A 72 7.76 -2.00 5.71
C THR A 72 8.55 -3.30 5.61
N ALA A 73 8.16 -4.21 4.72
CA ALA A 73 8.99 -5.35 4.38
C ALA A 73 10.37 -4.89 3.88
N VAL A 74 11.37 -5.77 3.99
CA VAL A 74 12.80 -5.52 3.82
C VAL A 74 13.11 -4.26 2.98
N LEU A 75 13.57 -3.21 3.67
CA LEU A 75 14.04 -1.95 3.09
C LEU A 75 15.56 -1.98 2.89
N THR A 76 16.28 -2.60 3.82
CA THR A 76 17.72 -2.87 3.75
C THR A 76 17.97 -4.28 4.30
N CYS A 77 18.97 -4.96 3.74
CA CYS A 77 19.39 -6.28 4.22
C CYS A 77 20.86 -6.53 3.94
N ALA A 78 21.40 -7.58 4.56
CA ALA A 78 22.70 -8.12 4.17
C ALA A 78 22.62 -8.72 2.75
N VAL A 79 23.77 -8.78 2.06
CA VAL A 79 23.89 -9.17 0.65
C VAL A 79 23.31 -10.55 0.37
N GLU A 80 23.38 -11.46 1.34
CA GLU A 80 22.84 -12.81 1.27
C GLU A 80 21.31 -12.84 1.10
N ASN A 81 20.63 -11.73 1.43
CA ASN A 81 19.18 -11.56 1.33
C ASN A 81 18.75 -10.65 0.16
N ASP A 82 19.67 -10.30 -0.75
CA ASP A 82 19.37 -9.42 -1.89
C ASP A 82 18.16 -9.88 -2.71
N ALA A 83 18.04 -11.19 -2.92
CA ALA A 83 16.94 -11.76 -3.69
C ALA A 83 15.56 -11.43 -3.08
N ILE A 84 15.45 -11.48 -1.75
CA ILE A 84 14.19 -11.16 -1.08
C ILE A 84 13.94 -9.66 -1.03
N ALA A 85 14.98 -8.83 -0.87
CA ALA A 85 14.84 -7.38 -0.96
C ALA A 85 14.37 -6.92 -2.34
N ARG A 86 14.88 -7.52 -3.42
CA ARG A 86 14.41 -7.27 -4.79
C ARG A 86 12.95 -7.70 -4.97
N HIS A 87 12.57 -8.86 -4.43
CA HIS A 87 11.19 -9.33 -4.49
C HIS A 87 10.22 -8.36 -3.82
N VAL A 88 10.52 -7.92 -2.59
CA VAL A 88 9.69 -6.95 -1.87
C VAL A 88 9.64 -5.60 -2.59
N THR A 89 10.76 -5.16 -3.17
CA THR A 89 10.80 -3.94 -3.99
C THR A 89 9.84 -4.04 -5.17
N ALA A 90 9.85 -5.17 -5.88
CA ALA A 90 8.90 -5.41 -6.97
C ALA A 90 7.44 -5.38 -6.50
N LEU A 91 7.13 -5.84 -5.29
CA LEU A 91 5.77 -5.75 -4.73
C LEU A 91 5.35 -4.29 -4.48
N ARG A 92 6.25 -3.45 -3.96
CA ARG A 92 5.99 -2.00 -3.82
C ARG A 92 5.80 -1.33 -5.17
N ASP A 93 6.65 -1.66 -6.15
CA ASP A 93 6.56 -1.12 -7.50
C ASP A 93 5.24 -1.50 -8.18
N GLN A 94 4.73 -2.71 -7.95
CA GLN A 94 3.40 -3.12 -8.43
C GLN A 94 2.28 -2.28 -7.83
N THR A 95 2.35 -1.94 -6.53
CA THR A 95 1.38 -1.03 -5.90
C THR A 95 1.43 0.36 -6.52
N LEU A 96 2.62 0.90 -6.77
CA LEU A 96 2.80 2.21 -7.42
C LEU A 96 2.24 2.18 -8.85
N ALA A 97 2.52 1.13 -9.61
CA ALA A 97 2.01 0.96 -10.97
C ALA A 97 0.47 0.89 -11.00
N ALA A 98 -0.15 0.23 -10.03
CA ALA A 98 -1.61 0.18 -9.91
C ALA A 98 -2.23 1.56 -9.60
N LEU A 99 -1.61 2.33 -8.70
CA LEU A 99 -2.02 3.70 -8.40
C LEU A 99 -1.89 4.60 -9.64
N GLU A 100 -0.75 4.55 -10.31
CA GLU A 100 -0.50 5.34 -11.52
C GLU A 100 -1.49 4.98 -12.63
N ALA A 101 -1.76 3.69 -12.85
CA ALA A 101 -2.74 3.25 -13.83
C ALA A 101 -4.15 3.80 -13.53
N ARG A 102 -4.57 3.77 -12.26
CA ARG A 102 -5.88 4.33 -11.87
C ARG A 102 -5.95 5.85 -12.08
N LEU A 103 -4.87 6.56 -11.78
CA LEU A 103 -4.78 8.02 -11.99
C LEU A 103 -4.79 8.37 -13.48
N ARG A 104 -4.02 7.67 -14.31
CA ARG A 104 -4.04 7.85 -15.77
C ARG A 104 -5.43 7.61 -16.35
N ARG A 105 -6.12 6.56 -15.92
CA ARG A 105 -7.51 6.31 -16.31
C ARG A 105 -8.42 7.49 -15.93
N GLY A 106 -8.24 8.07 -14.73
CA GLY A 106 -8.99 9.26 -14.34
C GLY A 106 -8.68 10.50 -15.19
N ILE A 107 -7.47 10.63 -15.76
CA ILE A 107 -7.16 11.67 -16.74
C ILE A 107 -7.90 11.39 -18.06
N GLU A 108 -7.85 10.16 -18.55
CA GLU A 108 -8.53 9.73 -19.79
C GLU A 108 -10.06 9.88 -19.70
N GLU A 109 -10.63 9.63 -18.53
CA GLU A 109 -12.05 9.78 -18.21
C GLU A 109 -12.46 11.25 -17.96
N GLY A 110 -11.52 12.19 -17.96
CA GLY A 110 -11.78 13.61 -17.70
C GLY A 110 -12.09 13.94 -16.23
N GLU A 111 -11.80 13.03 -15.30
CA GLU A 111 -11.96 13.21 -13.85
C GLU A 111 -10.82 14.04 -13.24
N LEU A 112 -9.63 13.96 -13.84
CA LEU A 112 -8.44 14.73 -13.47
C LEU A 112 -8.01 15.65 -14.61
N ARG A 113 -7.28 16.72 -14.27
CA ARG A 113 -6.70 17.63 -15.27
C ARG A 113 -5.73 16.89 -16.19
N GLU A 114 -5.79 17.22 -17.48
CA GLU A 114 -4.93 16.64 -18.53
C GLU A 114 -3.43 16.73 -18.24
N HIS A 115 -2.99 17.77 -17.52
CA HIS A 115 -1.58 17.99 -17.18
C HIS A 115 -1.17 17.41 -15.81
N THR A 116 -2.02 16.59 -15.19
CA THR A 116 -1.68 15.93 -13.93
C THR A 116 -0.54 14.92 -14.14
N ASP A 117 0.56 15.07 -13.40
CA ASP A 117 1.62 14.05 -13.35
C ASP A 117 1.14 12.84 -12.54
N ALA A 118 0.59 11.85 -13.23
CA ALA A 118 0.08 10.63 -12.61
C ALA A 118 1.17 9.82 -11.89
N GLY A 119 2.40 9.80 -12.43
CA GLY A 119 3.51 9.06 -11.84
C GLY A 119 4.04 9.72 -10.56
N GLY A 120 4.19 11.04 -10.59
CA GLY A 120 4.52 11.83 -9.40
C GLY A 120 3.46 11.71 -8.30
N LEU A 121 2.18 11.84 -8.67
CA LEU A 121 1.07 11.74 -7.72
C LEU A 121 0.93 10.31 -7.14
N ALA A 122 1.16 9.27 -7.93
CA ALA A 122 1.19 7.88 -7.43
C ALA A 122 2.30 7.68 -6.40
N ARG A 123 3.51 8.22 -6.65
CA ARG A 123 4.62 8.16 -5.67
C ARG A 123 4.33 8.94 -4.41
N PHE A 124 3.70 10.11 -4.51
CA PHE A 124 3.23 10.87 -3.35
C PHE A 124 2.28 10.03 -2.50
N ILE A 125 1.24 9.45 -3.10
CA ILE A 125 0.27 8.60 -2.38
C ILE A 125 0.96 7.40 -1.74
N GLY A 126 1.86 6.73 -2.47
CA GLY A 126 2.64 5.59 -1.95
C GLY A 126 3.50 5.97 -0.74
N ALA A 127 4.16 7.14 -0.78
CA ALA A 127 4.95 7.64 0.34
C ALA A 127 4.08 7.94 1.57
N ILE A 128 2.90 8.51 1.39
CA ILE A 128 1.95 8.75 2.49
C ILE A 128 1.49 7.43 3.13
N LEU A 129 1.10 6.44 2.32
CA LEU A 129 0.71 5.11 2.83
C LEU A 129 1.85 4.42 3.59
N GLN A 130 3.08 4.51 3.08
CA GLN A 130 4.26 3.97 3.74
C GLN A 130 4.57 4.72 5.04
N GLY A 131 4.46 6.05 5.05
CA GLY A 131 4.65 6.88 6.24
C GLY A 131 3.64 6.57 7.34
N MET A 132 2.34 6.44 6.98
CA MET A 132 1.30 6.03 7.95
C MET A 132 1.56 4.63 8.52
N THR A 133 2.07 3.71 7.69
CA THR A 133 2.47 2.36 8.17
C THR A 133 3.56 2.46 9.24
N VAL A 134 4.60 3.26 9.01
CA VAL A 134 5.71 3.44 9.97
C VAL A 134 5.20 4.07 11.27
N GLN A 135 4.41 5.14 11.20
CA GLN A 135 3.89 5.79 12.40
C GLN A 135 2.95 4.87 13.19
N ALA A 136 2.14 4.05 12.51
CA ALA A 136 1.31 3.05 13.19
C ALA A 136 2.14 2.01 13.96
N GLN A 137 3.31 1.62 13.42
CA GLN A 137 4.26 0.75 14.11
C GLN A 137 4.89 1.43 15.33
N ASP A 138 5.13 2.73 15.27
CA ASP A 138 5.60 3.55 16.40
C ASP A 138 4.50 3.80 17.45
N GLY A 139 3.26 3.40 17.19
CA GLY A 139 2.14 3.46 18.13
C GLY A 139 1.09 4.52 17.83
N ALA A 140 1.18 5.25 16.71
CA ALA A 140 0.16 6.21 16.29
C ALA A 140 -1.19 5.52 16.07
N GLY A 141 -2.25 6.14 16.61
CA GLY A 141 -3.62 5.65 16.47
C GLY A 141 -4.33 6.24 15.25
N GLU A 142 -5.56 5.80 15.00
CA GLU A 142 -6.40 6.33 13.90
C GLU A 142 -6.54 7.86 13.98
N ALA A 143 -6.68 8.41 15.19
CA ALA A 143 -6.81 9.84 15.43
C ALA A 143 -5.57 10.64 14.96
N ASP A 144 -4.39 10.01 14.93
CA ASP A 144 -3.15 10.62 14.46
C ASP A 144 -2.96 10.43 12.95
N LEU A 145 -3.36 9.28 12.40
CA LEU A 145 -3.17 8.92 10.99
C LEU A 145 -4.23 9.53 10.07
N LEU A 146 -5.47 9.68 10.53
CA LEU A 146 -6.57 10.22 9.72
C LEU A 146 -6.29 11.66 9.24
N PRO A 147 -5.75 12.58 10.06
CA PRO A 147 -5.32 13.89 9.58
C PRO A 147 -4.30 13.84 8.43
N ILE A 148 -3.33 12.91 8.48
CA ILE A 148 -2.34 12.71 7.41
C ILE A 148 -3.05 12.30 6.11
N ALA A 149 -4.00 11.37 6.21
CA ALA A 149 -4.83 10.96 5.08
C ALA A 149 -5.62 12.15 4.50
N GLU A 150 -6.27 12.97 5.33
CA GLU A 150 -7.05 14.12 4.87
C GLU A 150 -6.19 15.18 4.16
N PHE A 151 -4.96 15.44 4.63
CA PHE A 151 -4.03 16.34 3.92
C PHE A 151 -3.66 15.79 2.53
N ALA A 152 -3.39 14.50 2.44
CA ALA A 152 -3.10 13.85 1.15
C ALA A 152 -4.33 13.86 0.22
N ILE A 153 -5.54 13.67 0.76
CA ILE A 153 -6.79 13.77 0.01
C ILE A 153 -7.00 15.18 -0.53
N ALA A 154 -6.76 16.20 0.29
CA ALA A 154 -6.86 17.59 -0.13
C ALA A 154 -5.91 17.86 -1.30
N GLU A 155 -4.67 17.37 -1.25
CA GLU A 155 -3.71 17.50 -2.35
C GLU A 155 -4.19 16.81 -3.62
N VAL A 156 -4.62 15.54 -3.53
CA VAL A 156 -5.16 14.80 -4.70
C VAL A 156 -6.39 15.51 -5.27
N ALA A 157 -7.28 16.04 -4.41
CA ALA A 157 -8.48 16.77 -4.83
C ALA A 157 -8.15 18.06 -5.60
N ARG A 158 -6.97 18.66 -5.38
CA ARG A 158 -6.52 19.79 -6.19
C ARG A 158 -6.37 19.41 -7.64
N HIS A 159 -6.24 18.14 -8.03
CA HIS A 159 -6.11 17.69 -9.41
C HIS A 159 -7.45 17.41 -10.12
N ARG A 160 -8.59 17.58 -9.44
CA ARG A 160 -9.91 17.43 -10.08
C ARG A 160 -10.04 18.35 -11.28
N GLN A 161 -10.55 17.80 -12.39
CA GLN A 161 -11.02 18.60 -13.50
C GLN A 161 -12.31 19.33 -13.07
N ALA A 162 -12.44 20.60 -13.41
CA ALA A 162 -13.68 21.32 -13.16
C ALA A 162 -14.79 20.75 -14.07
N ALA A 163 -16.00 20.58 -13.54
CA ALA A 163 -17.14 20.26 -14.40
C ALA A 163 -17.31 21.38 -15.44
N ALA A 164 -17.44 20.99 -16.71
CA ALA A 164 -17.68 21.89 -17.82
C ALA A 164 -19.07 22.54 -17.75
#